data_AF-N1WZV8-F1
#
_entry.id   AF-N1WZV8-F1
#
_cell.length_a   1.000
_cell.length_b   1.000
_cell.length_c   1.000
_cell.angle_alpha   90.00
_cell.angle_beta   90.00
_cell.angle_gamma   90.00
#
_symmetry.space_group_name_H-M   'P 1'
#
loop_
_entity.id
_entity.type
_entity.pdbx_description
1 polymer ?
#
loop_
_entity_poly.entity_id
_entity_poly.type
_entity_poly.pdbx_seq_one_letter_code
_entity_poly.pdbx_strand_id
1 'polypeptide(L)'
;MAQEQLIYDFNSSENLENWTIVNDGVMGGLSSSTMSLNEEGHGVFTGKISLKNNGGFASVRHFTNMSNVGSYKYIILKVRGNPSTYQFRLKKERGDYYSYVNSFEVTPTWKTVKLEISAFYPTYRGRSLDLPNFNAESIEEVTFLIGNKAVEEFKLEIDKIFLSN
;
A
#
# COMPACT_ATOMS: atom_id res chain seq x y z
N MET A 1 -18.03 -21.17 -0.32
CA MET A 1 -16.80 -20.74 -1.03
C MET A 1 -16.45 -19.36 -0.51
N ALA A 2 -15.18 -19.03 -0.30
CA ALA A 2 -14.79 -17.69 0.14
C ALA A 2 -15.16 -16.67 -0.95
N GLN A 3 -15.80 -15.57 -0.57
CA GLN A 3 -16.10 -14.48 -1.50
C GLN A 3 -14.83 -13.66 -1.68
N GLU A 4 -14.42 -13.44 -2.93
CA GLU A 4 -13.24 -12.65 -3.26
C GLU A 4 -13.60 -11.56 -4.26
N GLN A 5 -12.96 -10.40 -4.15
CA GLN A 5 -13.07 -9.32 -5.14
C GLN A 5 -11.71 -8.72 -5.40
N LEU A 6 -11.31 -8.73 -6.66
CA LEU A 6 -10.02 -8.22 -7.08
C LEU A 6 -9.98 -6.69 -6.96
N ILE A 7 -8.93 -6.17 -6.32
CA ILE A 7 -8.59 -4.74 -6.36
C ILE A 7 -7.64 -4.50 -7.53
N TYR A 8 -6.59 -5.33 -7.64
CA TYR A 8 -5.63 -5.26 -8.73
C TYR A 8 -4.88 -6.59 -8.90
N ASP A 9 -4.68 -7.03 -10.15
CA ASP A 9 -3.83 -8.17 -10.52
C ASP A 9 -2.78 -7.71 -11.54
N PHE A 10 -1.51 -7.76 -11.13
CA PHE A 10 -0.39 -7.30 -11.95
C PHE A 10 -0.15 -8.21 -13.16
N ASN A 11 -0.50 -9.50 -13.12
CA ASN A 11 -0.30 -10.41 -14.25
C ASN A 11 -1.28 -10.15 -15.39
N SER A 12 -2.45 -9.59 -15.07
CA SER A 12 -3.52 -9.33 -16.05
C SER A 12 -3.52 -7.90 -16.60
N SER A 13 -2.72 -7.01 -16.00
CA SER A 13 -2.76 -5.57 -16.28
C SER A 13 -1.48 -5.15 -16.99
N GLU A 14 -1.58 -4.81 -18.27
CA GLU A 14 -0.41 -4.43 -19.08
C GLU A 14 0.08 -2.99 -18.81
N ASN A 15 -0.69 -2.17 -18.08
CA ASN A 15 -0.32 -0.79 -17.78
C ASN A 15 -0.39 -0.47 -16.29
N LEU A 16 0.50 0.43 -15.85
CA LEU A 16 0.58 0.94 -14.48
C LEU A 16 0.07 2.39 -14.40
N GLU A 17 -0.75 2.85 -15.36
CA GLU A 17 -1.13 4.27 -15.48
C GLU A 17 -1.85 4.81 -14.25
N ASN A 18 -2.58 3.94 -13.54
CA ASN A 18 -3.28 4.30 -12.31
C ASN A 18 -2.40 4.22 -11.05
N TRP A 19 -1.13 3.83 -11.18
CA TRP A 19 -0.16 3.81 -10.08
C TRP A 19 0.65 5.11 -10.06
N THR A 20 0.63 5.82 -8.94
CA THR A 20 1.34 7.09 -8.77
C THR A 20 2.33 7.00 -7.63
N ILE A 21 3.58 7.40 -7.90
CA ILE A 21 4.63 7.50 -6.87
C ILE A 21 4.47 8.81 -6.09
N VAL A 22 4.62 8.72 -4.77
CA VAL A 22 4.66 9.87 -3.86
C VAL A 22 5.79 9.67 -2.86
N ASN A 23 6.81 10.53 -2.93
CA ASN A 23 7.98 10.51 -2.05
C ASN A 23 8.02 11.76 -1.15
N ASP A 24 8.99 11.80 -0.26
CA ASP A 24 9.22 12.90 0.68
C ASP A 24 9.78 14.20 0.05
N GLY A 25 9.93 14.26 -1.27
CA GLY A 25 10.48 15.42 -1.99
C GLY A 25 9.72 16.73 -1.79
N VAL A 26 8.42 16.69 -1.47
CA VAL A 26 7.62 17.90 -1.16
C VAL A 26 8.17 18.65 0.06
N MET A 27 8.79 17.93 1.00
CA MET A 27 9.43 18.52 2.19
C MET A 27 10.94 18.73 2.01
N GLY A 28 11.47 18.54 0.79
CA GLY A 28 12.90 18.59 0.49
C GLY A 28 13.63 17.27 0.75
N GLY A 29 12.92 16.21 1.12
CA GLY A 29 13.47 14.86 1.32
C GLY A 29 14.11 14.31 0.04
N LEU A 30 15.02 13.35 0.23
CA LEU A 30 15.83 12.78 -0.84
C LEU A 30 15.54 11.29 -1.07
N SER A 31 14.37 10.80 -0.66
CA SER A 31 13.94 9.44 -0.98
C SER A 31 13.49 9.35 -2.43
N SER A 32 13.75 8.21 -3.07
CA SER A 32 13.45 7.98 -4.47
C SER A 32 12.87 6.59 -4.68
N SER A 33 11.94 6.43 -5.59
CA SER A 33 11.32 5.14 -5.88
C SER A 33 10.71 5.09 -7.27
N THR A 34 10.49 3.88 -7.77
CA THR A 34 9.84 3.58 -9.04
C THR A 34 8.79 2.49 -8.86
N MET A 35 7.85 2.43 -9.80
CA MET A 35 6.90 1.34 -9.95
C MET A 35 7.01 0.81 -11.39
N SER A 36 7.26 -0.48 -11.56
CA SER A 36 7.37 -1.13 -12.86
C SER A 36 6.77 -2.54 -12.84
N LEU A 37 6.61 -3.18 -14.00
CA LEU A 37 6.34 -4.61 -14.11
C LEU A 37 7.68 -5.35 -14.34
N ASN A 38 7.86 -6.53 -13.75
CA ASN A 38 8.97 -7.41 -14.10
C ASN A 38 8.56 -8.41 -15.21
N GLU A 39 9.52 -9.20 -15.69
CA GLU A 39 9.31 -10.21 -16.74
C GLU A 39 8.33 -11.32 -16.33
N GLU A 40 8.13 -11.53 -15.03
CA GLU A 40 7.20 -12.51 -14.46
C GLU A 40 5.76 -11.97 -14.34
N GLY A 41 5.52 -10.68 -14.69
CA GLY A 41 4.19 -10.05 -14.58
C GLY A 41 3.87 -9.48 -13.20
N HIS A 42 4.86 -9.31 -12.32
CA HIS A 42 4.68 -8.77 -10.98
C HIS A 42 4.98 -7.27 -10.93
N GLY A 43 4.20 -6.54 -10.12
CA GLY A 43 4.48 -5.14 -9.80
C GLY A 43 5.71 -5.01 -8.92
N VAL A 44 6.65 -4.15 -9.28
CA VAL A 44 7.91 -3.91 -8.55
C VAL A 44 7.92 -2.47 -8.07
N PHE A 45 7.66 -2.28 -6.78
CA PHE A 45 7.87 -1.03 -6.07
C PHE A 45 9.25 -1.04 -5.42
N THR A 46 10.18 -0.23 -5.92
CA THR A 46 11.59 -0.27 -5.48
C THR A 46 12.17 1.12 -5.33
N GLY A 47 13.20 1.28 -4.50
CA GLY A 47 13.79 2.59 -4.25
C GLY A 47 14.81 2.65 -3.14
N LYS A 48 15.10 3.88 -2.71
CA LYS A 48 16.00 4.20 -1.60
C LYS A 48 15.32 5.20 -0.66
N ILE A 49 15.39 4.94 0.63
CA ILE A 49 14.94 5.83 1.70
C ILE A 49 16.11 6.66 2.19
N SER A 50 15.90 7.98 2.29
CA SER A 50 16.85 8.93 2.87
C SER A 50 16.23 9.69 4.02
N LEU A 51 16.94 9.81 5.14
CA LEU A 51 16.54 10.64 6.28
C LEU A 51 17.05 12.09 6.16
N LYS A 52 17.76 12.41 5.08
CA LYS A 52 18.23 13.78 4.82
C LYS A 52 17.02 14.72 4.62
N ASN A 53 17.18 15.98 5.03
CA ASN A 53 16.16 17.03 4.90
C ASN A 53 14.81 16.67 5.52
N ASN A 54 14.82 15.98 6.68
CA ASN A 54 13.60 15.50 7.35
C ASN A 54 12.75 14.55 6.48
N GLY A 55 13.37 13.89 5.50
CA GLY A 55 12.76 12.83 4.72
C GLY A 55 12.60 11.53 5.52
N GLY A 56 12.28 10.47 4.80
CA GLY A 56 12.24 9.11 5.33
C GLY A 56 11.04 8.30 4.86
N PHE A 57 10.45 8.61 3.70
CA PHE A 57 9.41 7.74 3.14
C PHE A 57 9.37 7.72 1.61
N ALA A 58 8.89 6.60 1.09
CA ALA A 58 8.49 6.43 -0.30
C ALA A 58 7.14 5.70 -0.33
N SER A 59 6.29 6.03 -1.30
CA SER A 59 5.00 5.37 -1.46
C SER A 59 4.56 5.28 -2.90
N VAL A 60 3.71 4.30 -3.17
CA VAL A 60 3.01 4.15 -4.44
C VAL A 60 1.53 3.89 -4.16
N ARG A 61 0.66 4.65 -4.83
CA ARG A 61 -0.79 4.58 -4.65
C ARG A 61 -1.50 4.20 -5.94
N HIS A 62 -2.64 3.55 -5.81
CA HIS A 62 -3.51 3.14 -6.90
C HIS A 62 -4.93 3.62 -6.64
N PHE A 63 -5.52 4.30 -7.62
CA PHE A 63 -6.94 4.64 -7.57
C PHE A 63 -7.79 3.46 -8.02
N THR A 64 -8.80 3.14 -7.22
CA THR A 64 -9.74 2.04 -7.47
C THR A 64 -11.15 2.54 -7.17
N ASN A 65 -12.18 1.73 -7.44
CA ASN A 65 -13.58 2.06 -7.16
C ASN A 65 -14.27 0.82 -6.58
N MET A 66 -13.80 0.39 -5.41
CA MET A 66 -14.38 -0.77 -4.73
C MET A 66 -15.65 -0.35 -4.00
N SER A 67 -16.69 -1.16 -4.13
CA SER A 67 -17.97 -1.02 -3.43
C SER A 67 -18.32 -2.33 -2.71
N ASN A 68 -19.26 -2.26 -1.77
CA ASN A 68 -19.67 -3.38 -0.91
C ASN A 68 -18.53 -3.96 -0.06
N VAL A 69 -17.57 -3.12 0.32
CA VAL A 69 -16.39 -3.52 1.10
C VAL A 69 -16.78 -4.11 2.45
N GLY A 70 -17.92 -3.70 3.05
CA GLY A 70 -18.41 -4.24 4.32
C GLY A 70 -18.79 -5.73 4.28
N SER A 71 -18.91 -6.33 3.09
CA SER A 71 -19.13 -7.77 2.93
C SER A 71 -17.85 -8.60 3.09
N TYR A 72 -16.69 -7.96 3.19
CA TYR A 72 -15.38 -8.58 3.28
C TYR A 72 -14.75 -8.30 4.65
N LYS A 73 -13.94 -9.23 5.14
CA LYS A 73 -13.24 -9.08 6.43
C LYS A 73 -11.78 -8.69 6.28
N TYR A 74 -11.20 -9.04 5.13
CA TYR A 74 -9.76 -8.97 4.93
C TYR A 74 -9.39 -8.34 3.61
N ILE A 75 -8.31 -7.58 3.63
CA ILE A 75 -7.49 -7.29 2.45
C ILE A 75 -6.37 -8.32 2.41
N ILE A 76 -6.19 -8.92 1.25
CA ILE A 76 -5.17 -9.91 0.98
C ILE A 76 -4.14 -9.32 0.03
N LEU A 77 -2.87 -9.41 0.43
CA LEU A 77 -1.72 -8.99 -0.36
C LEU A 77 -0.85 -10.21 -0.64
N LYS A 78 -0.58 -10.51 -1.91
CA LYS A 78 0.44 -11.51 -2.26
C LYS A 78 1.71 -10.78 -2.66
N VAL A 79 2.73 -10.88 -1.80
CA VAL A 79 3.94 -10.04 -1.86
C VAL A 79 5.22 -10.81 -1.50
N ARG A 80 6.37 -10.32 -1.99
CA ARG A 80 7.72 -10.67 -1.53
C ARG A 80 8.64 -9.45 -1.66
N GLY A 81 9.82 -9.48 -1.06
CA GLY A 81 10.77 -8.38 -1.20
C GLY A 81 11.89 -8.37 -0.17
N ASN A 82 12.61 -7.27 -0.11
CA ASN A 82 13.58 -7.06 0.96
C ASN A 82 12.87 -7.10 2.34
N PRO A 83 13.47 -7.76 3.36
CA PRO A 83 12.91 -7.75 4.69
C PRO A 83 12.78 -6.33 5.22
N SER A 84 11.55 -5.87 5.41
CA SER A 84 11.23 -4.57 5.99
C SER A 84 9.77 -4.56 6.44
N THR A 85 9.37 -3.49 7.12
CA THR A 85 7.97 -3.26 7.51
C THR A 85 7.38 -2.18 6.62
N TYR A 86 6.31 -2.54 5.92
CA TYR A 86 5.55 -1.65 5.06
C TYR A 86 4.22 -1.31 5.70
N GLN A 87 3.62 -0.22 5.24
CA GLN A 87 2.26 0.15 5.53
C GLN A 87 1.41 -0.08 4.29
N PHE A 88 0.26 -0.71 4.48
CA PHE A 88 -0.84 -0.66 3.54
C PHE A 88 -1.83 0.39 4.01
N ARG A 89 -2.33 1.21 3.08
CA ARG A 89 -3.25 2.29 3.41
C ARG A 89 -4.47 2.30 2.52
N LEU A 90 -5.58 2.75 3.09
CA LEU A 90 -6.88 2.88 2.44
C LEU A 90 -7.37 4.32 2.54
N LYS A 91 -8.09 4.76 1.51
CA LYS A 91 -9.05 5.86 1.62
C LYS A 91 -10.42 5.41 1.18
N LYS A 92 -11.44 5.83 1.92
CA LYS A 92 -12.83 5.67 1.49
C LYS A 92 -13.15 6.60 0.31
N GLU A 93 -12.58 7.80 0.32
CA GLU A 93 -12.74 8.83 -0.71
C GLU A 93 -11.36 9.37 -1.11
N ARG A 94 -11.11 9.52 -2.41
CA ARG A 94 -9.83 10.01 -2.94
C ARG A 94 -9.42 11.37 -2.36
N GLY A 95 -10.42 12.22 -2.11
CA GLY A 95 -10.27 13.57 -1.56
C GLY A 95 -9.94 13.63 -0.07
N ASP A 96 -10.02 12.52 0.67
CA ASP A 96 -9.77 12.53 2.11
C ASP A 96 -8.34 13.00 2.41
N TYR A 97 -8.21 13.89 3.38
CA TYR A 97 -6.90 14.41 3.81
C TYR A 97 -6.10 13.39 4.63
N TYR A 98 -6.74 12.34 5.13
CA TYR A 98 -6.16 11.29 5.97
C TYR A 98 -6.23 9.92 5.28
N SER A 99 -5.58 8.92 5.87
CA SER A 99 -5.64 7.54 5.40
C SER A 99 -5.80 6.59 6.57
N TYR A 100 -6.47 5.48 6.34
CA TYR A 100 -6.53 4.36 7.27
C TYR A 100 -5.34 3.44 7.02
N VAL A 101 -4.63 3.03 8.06
CA VAL A 101 -3.32 2.38 7.95
C VAL A 101 -3.31 1.06 8.67
N ASN A 102 -2.67 0.05 8.07
CA ASN A 102 -2.27 -1.17 8.73
C ASN A 102 -0.86 -1.56 8.26
N SER A 103 -0.05 -2.13 9.16
CA SER A 103 1.35 -2.46 8.87
C SER A 103 1.49 -3.96 8.58
N PHE A 104 2.47 -4.30 7.76
CA PHE A 104 2.83 -5.69 7.48
C PHE A 104 4.32 -5.85 7.23
N GLU A 105 4.84 -7.01 7.61
CA GLU A 105 6.22 -7.38 7.33
C GLU A 105 6.33 -8.02 5.94
N VAL A 106 7.46 -7.83 5.28
CA VAL A 106 7.80 -8.45 4.00
C VAL A 106 8.99 -9.37 4.18
N THR A 107 9.01 -10.46 3.41
CA THR A 107 10.10 -11.46 3.42
C THR A 107 10.58 -11.73 1.99
N PRO A 108 11.78 -12.31 1.80
CA PRO A 108 12.31 -12.60 0.46
C PRO A 108 11.48 -13.64 -0.31
N THR A 109 10.70 -14.45 0.39
CA THR A 109 9.80 -15.46 -0.19
C THR A 109 8.38 -14.91 -0.37
N TRP A 110 7.71 -15.39 -1.41
CA TRP A 110 6.29 -15.11 -1.65
C TRP A 110 5.45 -15.55 -0.46
N LYS A 111 4.61 -14.63 0.02
CA LYS A 111 3.62 -14.92 1.05
C LYS A 111 2.33 -14.17 0.81
N THR A 112 1.28 -14.71 1.40
CA THR A 112 -0.04 -14.09 1.46
C THR A 112 -0.18 -13.40 2.81
N VAL A 113 -0.18 -12.07 2.81
CA VAL A 113 -0.47 -11.24 3.98
C VAL A 113 -1.97 -11.01 4.06
N LYS A 114 -2.54 -11.26 5.23
CA LYS A 114 -3.97 -11.09 5.51
C LYS A 114 -4.14 -9.95 6.51
N LEU A 115 -4.71 -8.84 6.06
CA LEU A 115 -4.95 -7.64 6.87
C LEU A 115 -6.43 -7.51 7.18
N GLU A 116 -6.80 -7.49 8.46
CA GLU A 116 -8.18 -7.27 8.86
C GLU A 116 -8.59 -5.82 8.57
N ILE A 117 -9.70 -5.64 7.87
CA ILE A 117 -10.19 -4.31 7.44
C ILE A 117 -10.53 -3.45 8.67
N SER A 118 -11.15 -4.05 9.69
CA SER A 118 -11.50 -3.41 10.96
C SER A 118 -10.29 -2.91 11.77
N ALA A 119 -9.09 -3.40 11.47
CA ALA A 119 -7.85 -3.04 12.16
C ALA A 119 -7.13 -1.84 11.53
N PHE A 120 -7.60 -1.34 10.39
CA PHE A 120 -7.02 -0.13 9.79
C PHE A 120 -7.45 1.10 10.58
N TYR A 121 -6.49 1.80 11.18
CA TYR A 121 -6.71 2.97 12.03
C TYR A 121 -6.40 4.28 11.28
N PRO A 122 -7.11 5.38 11.57
CA PRO A 122 -6.95 6.63 10.83
C PRO A 122 -5.69 7.38 11.23
N THR A 123 -4.94 7.85 10.23
CA THR A 123 -3.73 8.65 10.43
C THR A 123 -3.65 9.82 9.46
N TYR A 124 -3.06 10.91 9.93
CA TYR A 124 -2.68 12.05 9.11
C TYR A 124 -1.24 12.47 9.39
N ARG A 125 -0.38 12.43 8.36
CA ARG A 125 1.04 12.80 8.48
C ARG A 125 1.75 12.11 9.66
N GLY A 126 1.48 10.81 9.84
CA GLY A 126 2.08 9.99 10.90
C GLY A 126 1.48 10.19 12.30
N ARG A 127 0.43 11.01 12.45
CA ARG A 127 -0.30 11.18 13.70
C ARG A 127 -1.62 10.41 13.63
N SER A 128 -1.93 9.64 14.67
CA SER A 128 -3.26 9.03 14.82
C SER A 128 -4.33 10.10 14.97
N LEU A 129 -5.51 9.83 14.43
CA LEU A 129 -6.68 10.71 14.57
C LEU A 129 -7.67 10.11 15.58
N ASP A 130 -8.42 10.98 16.25
CA ASP A 130 -9.57 10.58 17.08
C ASP A 130 -10.80 10.34 16.19
N LEU A 131 -10.72 9.26 15.41
CA LEU A 131 -11.76 8.80 14.49
C LEU A 131 -11.86 7.27 14.62
N PRO A 132 -13.02 6.66 14.34
CA PRO A 132 -13.15 5.21 14.34
C PRO A 132 -12.24 4.58 13.28
N ASN A 133 -11.90 3.30 13.46
CA ASN A 133 -11.23 2.50 12.44
C ASN A 133 -12.08 2.37 11.16
N PHE A 134 -11.46 1.88 10.09
CA PHE A 134 -12.11 1.74 8.79
C PHE A 134 -13.36 0.86 8.88
N ASN A 135 -14.50 1.43 8.49
CA ASN A 135 -15.82 0.78 8.46
C ASN A 135 -16.67 1.20 7.25
N ALA A 136 -16.02 1.69 6.19
CA ALA A 136 -16.70 2.20 5.00
C ALA A 136 -17.06 1.07 4.02
N GLU A 137 -18.08 1.31 3.19
CA GLU A 137 -18.53 0.41 2.13
C GLU A 137 -17.75 0.56 0.82
N SER A 138 -16.85 1.55 0.75
CA SER A 138 -16.06 1.84 -0.44
C SER A 138 -14.58 2.04 -0.13
N ILE A 139 -13.75 1.69 -1.11
CA ILE A 139 -12.33 2.05 -1.15
C ILE A 139 -12.06 2.70 -2.50
N GLU A 140 -11.53 3.92 -2.48
CA GLU A 140 -11.18 4.69 -3.68
C GLU A 140 -9.67 4.80 -3.94
N GLU A 141 -8.85 4.56 -2.91
CA GLU A 141 -7.38 4.60 -3.01
C GLU A 141 -6.79 3.51 -2.12
N VAL A 142 -5.84 2.75 -2.68
CA VAL A 142 -4.96 1.87 -1.91
C VAL A 142 -3.51 2.32 -2.07
N THR A 143 -2.70 2.19 -1.02
CA THR A 143 -1.30 2.67 -1.05
C THR A 143 -0.37 1.71 -0.33
N PHE A 144 0.79 1.44 -0.92
CA PHE A 144 1.94 0.91 -0.22
C PHE A 144 2.87 2.04 0.18
N LEU A 145 3.32 2.05 1.42
CA LEU A 145 4.29 3.02 1.92
C LEU A 145 5.37 2.31 2.72
N ILE A 146 6.62 2.69 2.49
CA ILE A 146 7.74 2.40 3.39
C ILE A 146 8.21 3.71 4.01
N GLY A 147 8.41 3.69 5.33
CA GLY A 147 8.76 4.88 6.10
C GLY A 147 9.02 4.56 7.57
N ASN A 148 10.01 3.71 7.82
CA ASN A 148 10.35 3.13 9.11
C ASN A 148 11.49 3.87 9.84
N LYS A 149 11.82 5.10 9.42
CA LYS A 149 12.92 5.92 9.96
C LYS A 149 14.31 5.28 9.82
N ALA A 150 14.50 4.37 8.86
CA ALA A 150 15.80 3.81 8.50
C ALA A 150 16.25 4.30 7.12
N VAL A 151 17.57 4.39 6.93
CA VAL A 151 18.17 4.57 5.60
C VAL A 151 18.34 3.19 4.99
N GLU A 152 17.59 2.88 3.94
CA GLU A 152 17.64 1.56 3.30
C GLU A 152 17.31 1.62 1.81
N GLU A 153 17.82 0.63 1.08
CA GLU A 153 17.28 0.29 -0.24
C GLU A 153 16.18 -0.74 -0.04
N PHE A 154 15.09 -0.61 -0.79
CA PHE A 154 13.94 -1.49 -0.65
C PHE A 154 13.43 -1.94 -2.02
N LYS A 155 12.85 -3.14 -2.03
CA LYS A 155 12.13 -3.70 -3.16
C LYS A 155 10.95 -4.49 -2.61
N LEU A 156 9.77 -4.21 -3.12
CA LEU A 156 8.52 -4.91 -2.87
C LEU A 156 7.97 -5.38 -4.22
N GLU A 157 7.88 -6.70 -4.38
CA GLU A 157 7.18 -7.33 -5.49
C GLU A 157 5.76 -7.69 -5.07
N ILE A 158 4.81 -7.40 -5.94
CA ILE A 158 3.38 -7.51 -5.68
C ILE A 158 2.77 -8.31 -6.83
N ASP A 159 2.11 -9.41 -6.49
CA ASP A 159 1.40 -10.25 -7.45
C ASP A 159 -0.03 -9.73 -7.64
N LYS A 160 -0.77 -9.62 -6.54
CA LYS A 160 -2.16 -9.14 -6.55
C LYS A 160 -2.64 -8.64 -5.19
N ILE A 161 -3.73 -7.88 -5.25
CA ILE A 161 -4.43 -7.27 -4.12
C ILE A 161 -5.92 -7.60 -4.27
N PHE A 162 -6.54 -8.16 -3.24
CA PHE A 162 -7.96 -8.52 -3.29
C PHE A 162 -8.61 -8.50 -1.91
N LEU A 163 -9.94 -8.35 -1.89
CA LEU A 163 -10.77 -8.48 -0.71
C LEU A 163 -11.17 -9.95 -0.52
N SER A 164 -11.30 -10.40 0.73
CA SER A 164 -11.72 -11.75 1.10
C SER A 164 -12.54 -11.77 2.39
N ASN A 165 -13.45 -12.74 2.53
CA ASN A 165 -14.27 -12.96 3.73
C ASN A 165 -13.80 -14.19 4.53
#